data_AF-Q2PZX3-F1
#
_entry.id   AF-Q2PZX3-F1
#
_cell.length_a   1.000
_cell.length_b   1.000
_cell.length_c   1.000
_cell.angle_alpha   90.00
_cell.angle_beta   90.00
_cell.angle_gamma   90.00
#
_symmetry.space_group_name_H-M   'P 1'
#
loop_
_entity.id
_entity.type
_entity.pdbx_description
1 polymer ?
#
loop_
_entity_poly.entity_id
_entity_poly.type
_entity_poly.pdbx_seq_one_letter_code
_entity_poly.pdbx_strand_id
1 'polypeptide(L)'
;VTVLFGTETGNAEMVADDIASALGEFDIEATVVGMEDFDVADLAASGTVVLVTSTYGEGELPATTQPFFDAMKAAEPDLTGLRFGAFGLGDSTYDTYNNAIDILVGAVTDAGATQVGATGRHDAASFQPADGPVAEWAKQFAEALSDRTRRGGHEMTAASIDRELVPWSDPEFRNNPYPWYRRLQQDHPVHKLEDGTYLVSRYADVSHFAKLPIMSVEPGWADAGPWAVASDTALGSDPPHHTVLRRQTNKWFTPKLVDGWVRTTRELVGDLLDGVEAGQVIEARRDLAVVPTHVTMARVLQLPED
;
A
#
# COMPACT_ATOMS: atom_id res chain seq x y z
N VAL A 1 -8.73 -2.20 4.99
CA VAL A 1 -9.64 -1.77 6.08
C VAL A 1 -9.65 -2.85 7.14
N THR A 2 -9.63 -2.50 8.42
CA THR A 2 -9.75 -3.49 9.51
C THR A 2 -11.16 -3.44 10.07
N VAL A 3 -11.89 -4.55 10.04
CA VAL A 3 -13.24 -4.67 10.61
C VAL A 3 -13.10 -5.32 11.98
N LEU A 4 -13.37 -4.54 13.04
CA LEU A 4 -13.34 -5.00 14.42
C LEU A 4 -14.75 -5.34 14.86
N PHE A 5 -14.98 -6.55 15.37
CA PHE A 5 -16.29 -6.96 15.83
C PHE A 5 -16.31 -7.37 17.31
N GLY A 6 -17.44 -7.14 17.96
CA GLY A 6 -17.73 -7.67 19.28
C GLY A 6 -19.17 -8.19 19.38
N THR A 7 -19.34 -9.39 19.92
CA THR A 7 -20.58 -10.14 19.87
C THR A 7 -20.78 -11.02 21.10
N GLU A 8 -22.04 -11.25 21.49
CA GLU A 8 -22.37 -12.28 22.49
C GLU A 8 -22.68 -13.64 21.86
N THR A 9 -23.38 -13.65 20.73
CA THR A 9 -23.94 -14.88 20.13
C THR A 9 -23.52 -15.09 18.67
N GLY A 10 -22.53 -14.35 18.18
CA GLY A 10 -21.98 -14.50 16.81
C GLY A 10 -22.63 -13.63 15.73
N ASN A 11 -23.71 -12.90 16.04
CA ASN A 11 -24.41 -12.11 15.02
C ASN A 11 -23.57 -10.95 14.47
N ALA A 12 -22.78 -10.29 15.33
CA ALA A 12 -21.95 -9.18 14.88
C ALA A 12 -20.72 -9.66 14.09
N GLU A 13 -20.25 -10.88 14.33
CA GLU A 13 -19.20 -11.54 13.54
C GLU A 13 -19.69 -11.81 12.11
N MET A 14 -20.86 -12.41 11.95
CA MET A 14 -21.47 -12.61 10.62
C MET A 14 -21.66 -11.29 9.87
N VAL A 15 -22.14 -10.25 10.56
CA VAL A 15 -22.25 -8.91 9.95
C VAL A 15 -20.89 -8.32 9.58
N ALA A 16 -19.84 -8.57 10.34
CA ALA A 16 -18.49 -8.12 10.01
C ALA A 16 -17.95 -8.82 8.75
N ASP A 17 -18.20 -10.11 8.59
CA ASP A 17 -17.88 -10.87 7.37
C ASP A 17 -18.68 -10.37 6.15
N ASP A 18 -19.97 -10.08 6.34
CA ASP A 18 -20.82 -9.52 5.29
C ASP A 18 -20.35 -8.12 4.87
N ILE A 19 -19.96 -7.27 5.84
CA ILE A 19 -19.35 -5.96 5.56
C ILE A 19 -18.04 -6.13 4.79
N ALA A 20 -17.16 -7.03 5.22
CA ALA A 20 -15.89 -7.27 4.53
C ALA A 20 -16.10 -7.74 3.09
N SER A 21 -17.07 -8.63 2.88
CA SER A 21 -17.45 -9.13 1.56
C SER A 21 -18.02 -8.02 0.68
N ALA A 22 -18.95 -7.21 1.21
CA ALA A 22 -19.57 -6.10 0.49
C ALA A 22 -18.55 -5.01 0.11
N LEU A 23 -17.58 -4.73 0.97
CA LEU A 23 -16.49 -3.79 0.65
C LEU A 23 -15.57 -4.31 -0.47
N GLY A 24 -15.41 -5.63 -0.58
CA GLY A 24 -14.67 -6.26 -1.68
C GLY A 24 -15.26 -5.97 -3.06
N GLU A 25 -16.57 -5.74 -3.17
CA GLU A 25 -17.23 -5.33 -4.43
C GLU A 25 -16.79 -3.94 -4.91
N PHE A 26 -16.19 -3.14 -4.01
CA PHE A 26 -15.65 -1.80 -4.29
C PHE A 26 -14.11 -1.78 -4.32
N ASP A 27 -13.47 -2.94 -4.52
CA ASP A 27 -12.01 -3.11 -4.50
C ASP A 27 -11.35 -2.70 -3.17
N ILE A 28 -12.10 -2.75 -2.06
CA ILE A 28 -11.59 -2.44 -0.71
C ILE A 28 -11.32 -3.75 0.01
N GLU A 29 -10.04 -4.11 0.17
CA GLU A 29 -9.65 -5.26 0.97
C GLU A 29 -9.92 -5.00 2.46
N ALA A 30 -10.64 -5.94 3.10
CA ALA A 30 -11.00 -5.88 4.50
C ALA A 30 -10.52 -7.13 5.26
N THR A 31 -10.04 -6.94 6.49
CA THR A 31 -9.65 -8.03 7.41
C THR A 31 -10.54 -7.96 8.64
N VAL A 32 -11.14 -9.09 9.01
CA VAL A 32 -12.07 -9.20 10.14
C VAL A 32 -11.32 -9.72 11.37
N VAL A 33 -11.46 -9.03 12.50
CA VAL A 33 -10.78 -9.36 13.77
C VAL A 33 -11.73 -9.14 14.94
N GLY A 34 -11.75 -10.06 15.90
CA GLY A 34 -12.49 -9.90 17.15
C GLY A 34 -11.85 -8.81 18.02
N MET A 35 -12.67 -7.95 18.63
CA MET A 35 -12.18 -6.87 19.50
C MET A 35 -11.37 -7.39 20.70
N GLU A 36 -11.71 -8.57 21.22
CA GLU A 36 -10.97 -9.22 22.31
C GLU A 36 -9.56 -9.68 21.94
N ASP A 37 -9.30 -9.86 20.64
CA ASP A 37 -8.00 -10.28 20.09
C ASP A 37 -7.20 -9.12 19.49
N PHE A 38 -7.71 -7.88 19.57
CA PHE A 38 -7.10 -6.71 18.94
C PHE A 38 -6.41 -5.79 19.98
N ASP A 39 -5.15 -5.44 19.75
CA ASP A 39 -4.42 -4.49 20.59
C ASP A 39 -4.79 -3.04 20.22
N VAL A 40 -5.32 -2.28 21.18
CA VAL A 40 -5.68 -0.87 21.00
C VAL A 40 -4.52 0.02 20.57
N ALA A 41 -3.27 -0.38 20.86
CA ALA A 41 -2.08 0.33 20.41
C ALA A 41 -1.93 0.34 18.88
N ASP A 42 -2.50 -0.66 18.19
CA ASP A 42 -2.43 -0.80 16.72
C ASP A 42 -3.50 0.02 15.98
N LEU A 43 -4.45 0.64 16.71
CA LEU A 43 -5.52 1.45 16.09
C LEU A 43 -4.96 2.60 15.27
N ALA A 44 -4.00 3.36 15.82
CA ALA A 44 -3.43 4.52 15.13
C ALA A 44 -2.74 4.15 13.82
N ALA A 45 -2.17 2.93 13.73
CA ALA A 45 -1.51 2.42 12.53
C ALA A 45 -2.48 1.85 11.48
N SER A 46 -3.73 1.57 11.85
CA SER A 46 -4.69 0.84 11.00
C SER A 46 -5.27 1.68 9.86
N GLY A 47 -5.14 3.01 9.90
CA GLY A 47 -5.58 3.95 8.85
C GLY A 47 -7.10 4.10 8.70
N THR A 48 -7.82 3.00 8.43
CA THR A 48 -9.28 2.94 8.40
C THR A 48 -9.80 1.69 9.09
N VAL A 49 -10.67 1.87 10.08
CA VAL A 49 -11.31 0.81 10.86
C VAL A 49 -12.83 0.79 10.66
N VAL A 50 -13.49 -0.35 10.78
CA VAL A 50 -14.94 -0.44 10.90
C VAL A 50 -15.27 -1.13 12.22
N LEU A 51 -16.03 -0.45 13.08
CA LEU A 51 -16.46 -0.98 14.37
C LEU A 51 -17.82 -1.64 14.23
N VAL A 52 -17.93 -2.90 14.64
CA VAL A 52 -19.17 -3.67 14.61
C VAL A 52 -19.46 -4.20 16.01
N THR A 53 -20.60 -3.87 16.60
CA THR A 53 -20.96 -4.45 17.90
C THR A 53 -22.45 -4.66 18.03
N SER A 54 -22.85 -5.77 18.67
CA SER A 54 -24.20 -5.90 19.20
C SER A 54 -24.37 -5.11 20.49
N THR A 55 -25.59 -4.70 20.81
CA THR A 55 -25.98 -4.25 22.15
C THR A 55 -26.54 -5.42 22.95
N TYR A 56 -26.14 -5.55 24.22
CA TYR A 56 -26.63 -6.61 25.10
C TYR A 56 -27.25 -6.05 26.39
N GLY A 57 -28.10 -6.86 27.05
CA GLY A 57 -28.73 -6.50 28.32
C GLY A 57 -29.49 -5.16 28.28
N GLU A 58 -29.19 -4.29 29.24
CA GLU A 58 -29.78 -2.96 29.41
C GLU A 58 -29.06 -1.87 28.60
N GLY A 59 -28.53 -2.22 27.42
CA GLY A 59 -27.78 -1.26 26.58
C GLY A 59 -26.27 -1.35 26.69
N GLU A 60 -25.75 -2.42 27.26
CA GLU A 60 -24.34 -2.60 27.59
C GLU A 60 -23.54 -3.13 26.39
N LEU A 61 -22.22 -2.96 26.48
CA LEU A 61 -21.26 -3.59 25.57
C LEU A 61 -21.24 -5.11 25.82
N PRO A 62 -21.13 -5.93 24.77
CA PRO A 62 -20.82 -7.35 24.90
C PRO A 62 -19.56 -7.60 25.72
N ALA A 63 -19.48 -8.75 26.37
CA ALA A 63 -18.30 -9.22 27.11
C ALA A 63 -17.05 -9.31 26.22
N THR A 64 -17.21 -9.55 24.91
CA THR A 64 -16.10 -9.56 23.93
C THR A 64 -15.69 -8.14 23.49
N THR A 65 -16.55 -7.13 23.73
CA THR A 65 -16.31 -5.71 23.40
C THR A 65 -15.73 -4.95 24.59
N GLN A 66 -16.15 -5.32 25.82
CA GLN A 66 -15.80 -4.62 27.04
C GLN A 66 -14.28 -4.49 27.27
N PRO A 67 -13.44 -5.53 27.09
CA PRO A 67 -12.00 -5.42 27.30
C PRO A 67 -11.33 -4.41 26.36
N PHE A 68 -11.75 -4.38 25.09
CA PHE A 68 -11.27 -3.40 24.11
C PHE A 68 -11.63 -1.97 24.52
N PHE A 69 -12.87 -1.75 24.97
CA PHE A 69 -13.32 -0.44 25.45
C PHE A 69 -12.54 0.00 26.71
N ASP A 70 -12.35 -0.90 27.67
CA ASP A 70 -11.59 -0.61 28.89
C ASP A 70 -10.12 -0.28 28.57
N ALA A 71 -9.51 -1.04 27.65
CA ALA A 71 -8.15 -0.78 27.18
C ALA A 71 -8.04 0.59 26.47
N MET A 72 -9.02 0.93 25.63
CA MET A 72 -9.12 2.25 24.99
C MET A 72 -9.19 3.39 26.01
N LYS A 73 -10.03 3.23 27.05
CA LYS A 73 -10.18 4.21 28.13
C LYS A 73 -8.94 4.32 29.02
N ALA A 74 -8.18 3.23 29.19
CA ALA A 74 -6.97 3.23 30.00
C ALA A 74 -5.75 3.79 29.23
N ALA A 75 -5.64 3.51 27.94
CA ALA A 75 -4.51 3.92 27.12
C ALA A 75 -4.64 5.36 26.60
N GLU A 76 -5.87 5.86 26.42
CA GLU A 76 -6.18 7.17 25.83
C GLU A 76 -5.33 7.46 24.57
N PRO A 77 -5.36 6.57 23.55
CA PRO A 77 -4.49 6.71 22.40
C PRO A 77 -4.86 7.95 21.58
N ASP A 78 -3.86 8.60 20.98
CA ASP A 78 -4.09 9.64 19.97
C ASP A 78 -4.48 8.97 18.65
N LEU A 79 -5.76 9.04 18.30
CA LEU A 79 -6.31 8.52 17.06
C LEU A 79 -6.48 9.61 16.01
N THR A 80 -5.79 10.75 16.16
CA THR A 80 -5.75 11.81 15.15
C THR A 80 -5.25 11.23 13.83
N GLY A 81 -6.11 11.25 12.81
CA GLY A 81 -5.84 10.71 11.47
C GLY A 81 -6.42 9.32 11.22
N LEU A 82 -6.86 8.60 12.26
CA LEU A 82 -7.64 7.39 12.10
C LEU A 82 -9.03 7.73 11.55
N ARG A 83 -9.46 7.01 10.51
CA ARG A 83 -10.82 7.07 10.00
C ARG A 83 -11.59 5.86 10.47
N PHE A 84 -12.88 6.00 10.75
CA PHE A 84 -13.69 4.85 11.10
C PHE A 84 -15.10 4.86 10.53
N GLY A 85 -15.62 3.68 10.24
CA GLY A 85 -17.04 3.38 10.07
C GLY A 85 -17.59 2.68 11.31
N ALA A 86 -18.91 2.69 11.47
CA ALA A 86 -19.57 2.04 12.61
C ALA A 86 -20.87 1.36 12.15
N PHE A 87 -21.10 0.14 12.60
CA PHE A 87 -22.32 -0.61 12.36
C PHE A 87 -22.77 -1.31 13.65
N GLY A 88 -23.96 -0.98 14.13
CA GLY A 88 -24.53 -1.58 15.33
C GLY A 88 -25.59 -2.62 15.01
N LEU A 89 -25.69 -3.62 15.89
CA LEU A 89 -26.84 -4.53 15.94
C LEU A 89 -27.59 -4.28 17.25
N GLY A 90 -28.89 -4.06 17.18
CA GLY A 90 -29.72 -3.86 18.36
C GLY A 90 -31.17 -4.24 18.09
N ASP A 91 -32.02 -4.01 19.08
CA ASP A 91 -33.43 -4.34 19.04
C ASP A 91 -34.22 -3.12 19.55
N SER A 92 -35.07 -2.56 18.69
CA SER A 92 -35.82 -1.33 18.99
C SER A 92 -36.96 -1.54 20.00
N THR A 93 -37.23 -2.78 20.42
CA THR A 93 -38.13 -3.06 21.55
C THR A 93 -37.52 -2.71 22.90
N TYR A 94 -36.20 -2.50 22.96
CA TYR A 94 -35.48 -2.03 24.14
C TYR A 94 -35.23 -0.53 24.06
N ASP A 95 -35.29 0.16 25.21
CA ASP A 95 -35.06 1.62 25.30
C ASP A 95 -33.64 2.01 24.87
N THR A 96 -32.68 1.08 24.98
CA THR A 96 -31.26 1.26 24.66
C THR A 96 -30.90 0.71 23.28
N TYR A 97 -31.78 0.93 22.30
CA TYR A 97 -31.59 0.51 20.92
C TYR A 97 -30.20 0.91 20.38
N ASN A 98 -29.39 -0.10 20.03
CA ASN A 98 -28.03 0.09 19.50
C ASN A 98 -27.08 0.94 20.38
N ASN A 99 -27.31 1.02 21.70
CA ASN A 99 -26.49 1.87 22.58
C ASN A 99 -24.99 1.49 22.60
N ALA A 100 -24.64 0.20 22.46
CA ALA A 100 -23.24 -0.24 22.49
C ALA A 100 -22.38 0.37 21.36
N ILE A 101 -22.93 0.49 20.14
CA ILE A 101 -22.17 1.11 19.05
C ILE A 101 -21.98 2.61 19.30
N ASP A 102 -22.93 3.28 19.94
CA ASP A 102 -22.82 4.71 20.28
C ASP A 102 -21.75 4.97 21.35
N ILE A 103 -21.62 4.05 22.32
CA ILE A 103 -20.54 4.08 23.31
C ILE A 103 -19.16 3.99 22.61
N LEU A 104 -18.99 3.03 21.70
CA LEU A 104 -17.73 2.86 20.96
C LEU A 104 -17.42 4.06 20.06
N VAL A 105 -18.41 4.54 19.30
CA VAL A 105 -18.29 5.74 18.44
C VAL A 105 -17.83 6.94 19.26
N GLY A 106 -18.44 7.14 20.44
CA GLY A 106 -18.03 8.21 21.37
C GLY A 106 -16.57 8.06 21.80
N ALA A 107 -16.16 6.88 22.26
CA ALA A 107 -14.80 6.66 22.73
C ALA A 107 -13.72 6.90 21.66
N VAL A 108 -13.91 6.42 20.43
CA VAL A 108 -12.92 6.65 19.36
C VAL A 108 -12.94 8.10 18.85
N THR A 109 -14.10 8.76 18.89
CA THR A 109 -14.22 10.18 18.51
C THR A 109 -13.55 11.07 19.54
N ASP A 110 -13.75 10.81 20.83
CA ASP A 110 -13.09 11.53 21.94
C ASP A 110 -11.55 11.39 21.87
N ALA A 111 -11.07 10.26 21.35
CA ALA A 111 -9.66 9.99 21.10
C ALA A 111 -9.12 10.60 19.79
N GLY A 112 -9.93 11.32 19.01
CA GLY A 112 -9.52 12.06 17.81
C GLY A 112 -9.75 11.36 16.46
N ALA A 113 -10.38 10.18 16.45
CA ALA A 113 -10.72 9.51 15.21
C ALA A 113 -11.86 10.24 14.47
N THR A 114 -11.84 10.19 13.13
CA THR A 114 -12.87 10.84 12.30
C THR A 114 -13.81 9.81 11.68
N GLN A 115 -15.11 9.92 11.99
CA GLN A 115 -16.11 9.07 11.37
C GLN A 115 -16.26 9.34 9.87
N VAL A 116 -16.50 8.28 9.10
CA VAL A 116 -16.82 8.32 7.67
C VAL A 116 -18.21 7.74 7.47
N GLY A 117 -19.10 8.53 6.86
CA GLY A 117 -20.50 8.16 6.69
C GLY A 117 -21.29 8.16 8.01
N ALA A 118 -22.53 7.69 7.94
CA ALA A 118 -23.38 7.51 9.11
C ALA A 118 -23.15 6.14 9.76
N THR A 119 -23.49 6.01 11.05
CA THR A 119 -23.53 4.71 11.72
C THR A 119 -24.66 3.86 11.14
N GLY A 120 -24.32 2.68 10.62
CA GLY A 120 -25.31 1.68 10.22
C GLY A 120 -25.96 1.06 11.46
N ARG A 121 -27.27 0.78 11.39
CA ARG A 121 -28.00 0.16 12.50
C ARG A 121 -28.93 -0.92 11.98
N HIS A 122 -28.73 -2.13 12.46
CA HIS A 122 -29.67 -3.23 12.26
C HIS A 122 -30.62 -3.31 13.45
N ASP A 123 -31.90 -3.58 13.15
CA ASP A 123 -32.97 -3.75 14.12
C ASP A 123 -33.51 -5.18 14.09
N ALA A 124 -33.22 -5.96 15.12
CA ALA A 124 -33.72 -7.32 15.28
C ALA A 124 -35.26 -7.38 15.35
N ALA A 125 -35.93 -6.33 15.83
CA ALA A 125 -37.39 -6.27 15.91
C ALA A 125 -38.07 -6.21 14.53
N SER A 126 -37.31 -5.84 13.49
CA SER A 126 -37.81 -5.79 12.11
C SER A 126 -38.01 -7.18 11.49
N PHE A 127 -37.42 -8.22 12.10
CA PHE A 127 -37.32 -9.59 11.55
C PHE A 127 -36.68 -9.68 10.16
N GLN A 128 -36.04 -8.61 9.68
CA GLN A 128 -35.29 -8.60 8.44
C GLN A 128 -33.86 -9.09 8.71
N PRO A 129 -33.26 -9.90 7.83
CA PRO A 129 -31.84 -10.18 7.89
C PRO A 129 -31.02 -8.88 7.74
N ALA A 130 -29.77 -8.92 8.21
CA ALA A 130 -28.89 -7.76 8.18
C ALA A 130 -28.25 -7.50 6.81
N ASP A 131 -28.32 -8.47 5.88
CA ASP A 131 -27.69 -8.45 4.56
C ASP A 131 -28.01 -7.19 3.73
N GLY A 132 -29.29 -6.83 3.59
CA GLY A 132 -29.72 -5.65 2.86
C GLY A 132 -29.19 -4.34 3.49
N PRO A 133 -29.46 -4.09 4.78
CA PRO A 133 -28.90 -2.94 5.49
C PRO A 133 -27.37 -2.87 5.46
N VAL A 134 -26.68 -4.00 5.56
CA VAL A 134 -25.22 -4.10 5.49
C VAL A 134 -24.71 -3.71 4.11
N ALA A 135 -25.28 -4.27 3.04
CA ALA A 135 -24.88 -3.96 1.67
C ALA A 135 -25.07 -2.47 1.33
N GLU A 136 -26.21 -1.90 1.72
CA GLU A 136 -26.48 -0.47 1.50
C GLU A 136 -25.52 0.42 2.31
N TRP A 137 -25.27 0.07 3.57
CA TRP A 137 -24.33 0.81 4.41
C TRP A 137 -22.89 0.72 3.88
N ALA A 138 -22.43 -0.48 3.51
CA ALA A 138 -21.09 -0.72 3.00
C ALA A 138 -20.84 0.06 1.69
N LYS A 139 -21.84 0.12 0.81
CA LYS A 139 -21.81 0.98 -0.38
C LYS A 139 -21.64 2.45 -0.02
N GLN A 140 -22.47 2.98 0.88
CA GLN A 140 -22.40 4.39 1.30
C GLN A 140 -21.05 4.70 1.97
N PHE A 141 -20.52 3.78 2.75
CA PHE A 141 -19.21 3.90 3.38
C PHE A 141 -18.07 3.91 2.35
N ALA A 142 -18.10 2.99 1.37
CA ALA A 142 -17.12 2.93 0.29
C ALA A 142 -17.16 4.19 -0.60
N GLU A 143 -18.36 4.67 -0.93
CA GLU A 143 -18.57 5.94 -1.63
C GLU A 143 -18.02 7.12 -0.82
N ALA A 144 -18.28 7.17 0.50
CA ALA A 144 -17.78 8.23 1.36
C ALA A 144 -16.24 8.20 1.53
N LEU A 145 -15.62 7.02 1.61
CA LEU A 145 -14.17 6.86 1.57
C LEU A 145 -13.58 7.40 0.26
N SER A 146 -14.26 7.15 -0.86
CA SER A 146 -13.87 7.61 -2.19
C SER A 146 -14.09 9.13 -2.36
N ASP A 147 -15.22 9.66 -1.91
CA ASP A 147 -15.59 11.07 -2.02
C ASP A 147 -14.77 11.96 -1.10
N ARG A 148 -14.27 11.47 0.04
CA ARG A 148 -13.31 12.22 0.86
C ARG A 148 -11.87 12.10 0.37
N THR A 149 -11.52 11.04 -0.36
CA THR A 149 -10.29 11.03 -1.18
C THR A 149 -10.37 12.12 -2.26
N ARG A 150 -11.58 12.41 -2.77
CA ARG A 150 -11.83 13.53 -3.71
C ARG A 150 -12.00 14.92 -3.05
N ARG A 151 -12.58 15.02 -1.85
CA ARG A 151 -12.93 16.31 -1.16
C ARG A 151 -11.95 16.73 -0.06
N GLY A 152 -11.16 15.80 0.48
CA GLY A 152 -10.12 16.05 1.49
C GLY A 152 -8.79 16.49 0.88
N GLY A 153 -8.63 16.32 -0.43
CA GLY A 153 -7.72 17.16 -1.21
C GLY A 153 -8.36 18.54 -1.34
N HIS A 154 -7.62 19.60 -0.99
CA HIS A 154 -7.65 20.82 -1.82
C HIS A 154 -7.83 20.39 -3.26
N GLU A 155 -8.72 21.01 -4.06
CA GLU A 155 -8.97 20.62 -5.45
C GLU A 155 -7.63 20.39 -6.17
N MET A 156 -7.24 19.13 -6.18
CA MET A 156 -5.91 18.72 -6.50
C MET A 156 -6.06 18.30 -7.95
N THR A 157 -5.68 19.21 -8.83
CA THR A 157 -5.60 18.93 -10.26
C THR A 157 -4.79 17.64 -10.48
N ALA A 158 -4.99 16.94 -11.61
CA ALA A 158 -4.14 15.79 -11.94
C ALA A 158 -2.64 16.08 -11.73
N ALA A 159 -2.22 17.31 -12.09
CA ALA A 159 -0.88 17.85 -11.83
C ALA A 159 -0.40 17.77 -10.38
N SER A 160 -1.30 17.93 -9.41
CA SER A 160 -0.98 17.91 -7.99
C SER A 160 -0.98 16.51 -7.38
N ILE A 161 -1.82 15.59 -7.87
CA ILE A 161 -1.76 14.17 -7.51
C ILE A 161 -0.45 13.58 -8.04
N ASP A 162 -0.08 13.93 -9.26
CA ASP A 162 1.21 13.54 -9.85
C ASP A 162 2.39 14.05 -9.01
N ARG A 163 2.33 15.31 -8.56
CA ARG A 163 3.36 15.88 -7.66
C ARG A 163 3.38 15.23 -6.29
N GLU A 164 2.27 14.70 -5.79
CA GLU A 164 2.25 14.00 -4.51
C GLU A 164 2.78 12.58 -4.61
N LEU A 165 2.42 11.86 -5.69
CA LEU A 165 2.84 10.48 -5.91
C LEU A 165 4.29 10.36 -6.38
N VAL A 166 4.73 11.27 -7.24
CA VAL A 166 6.09 11.31 -7.80
C VAL A 166 6.65 12.75 -7.85
N PRO A 167 7.00 13.34 -6.70
CA PRO A 167 7.61 14.65 -6.63
C PRO A 167 9.07 14.63 -7.11
N TRP A 168 9.31 14.48 -8.42
CA TRP A 168 10.66 14.36 -9.01
C TRP A 168 11.62 15.51 -8.63
N SER A 169 11.08 16.69 -8.33
CA SER A 169 11.85 17.87 -7.92
C SER A 169 12.15 17.95 -6.41
N ASP A 170 11.48 17.15 -5.59
CA ASP A 170 11.58 17.23 -4.14
C ASP A 170 12.90 16.59 -3.62
N PRO A 171 13.69 17.33 -2.81
CA PRO A 171 14.91 16.80 -2.20
C PRO A 171 14.71 15.58 -1.30
N GLU A 172 13.62 15.51 -0.52
CA GLU A 172 13.33 14.38 0.36
C GLU A 172 13.02 13.12 -0.46
N PHE A 173 12.22 13.27 -1.51
CA PHE A 173 11.97 12.20 -2.46
C PHE A 173 13.26 11.70 -3.12
N ARG A 174 14.13 12.61 -3.56
CA ARG A 174 15.42 12.23 -4.18
C ARG A 174 16.36 11.53 -3.20
N ASN A 175 16.34 11.93 -1.93
CA ASN A 175 17.16 11.33 -0.89
C ASN A 175 16.63 9.96 -0.46
N ASN A 176 15.31 9.77 -0.45
CA ASN A 176 14.68 8.52 -0.04
C ASN A 176 13.34 8.30 -0.77
N PRO A 177 13.33 7.80 -2.01
CA PRO A 177 12.09 7.68 -2.78
C PRO A 177 11.22 6.47 -2.37
N TYR A 178 11.75 5.57 -1.56
CA TYR A 178 11.11 4.28 -1.25
C TYR A 178 9.73 4.38 -0.58
N PRO A 179 9.46 5.33 0.35
CA PRO A 179 8.12 5.53 0.90
C PRO A 179 7.09 5.88 -0.18
N TRP A 180 7.44 6.77 -1.11
CA TRP A 180 6.59 7.13 -2.25
C TRP A 180 6.38 5.94 -3.19
N TYR A 181 7.43 5.16 -3.47
CA TYR A 181 7.29 3.95 -4.27
C TYR A 181 6.37 2.92 -3.62
N ARG A 182 6.41 2.75 -2.29
CA ARG A 182 5.48 1.86 -1.59
C ARG A 182 4.04 2.33 -1.76
N ARG A 183 3.78 3.62 -1.55
CA ARG A 183 2.45 4.21 -1.76
C ARG A 183 1.98 4.03 -3.21
N LEU A 184 2.83 4.34 -4.18
CA LEU A 184 2.55 4.15 -5.60
C LEU A 184 2.24 2.68 -5.92
N GLN A 185 2.97 1.74 -5.34
CA GLN A 185 2.71 0.31 -5.55
C GLN A 185 1.43 -0.17 -4.87
N GLN A 186 1.05 0.39 -3.72
CA GLN A 186 -0.15 -0.02 -2.99
C GLN A 186 -1.41 0.59 -3.59
N ASP A 187 -1.41 1.90 -3.77
CA ASP A 187 -2.61 2.68 -4.06
C ASP A 187 -2.78 2.96 -5.56
N HIS A 188 -1.68 3.04 -6.32
CA HIS A 188 -1.67 3.48 -7.71
C HIS A 188 -0.71 2.66 -8.59
N PRO A 189 -0.85 1.32 -8.64
CA PRO A 189 0.12 0.43 -9.29
C PRO A 189 0.28 0.68 -10.81
N VAL A 190 -0.79 1.20 -11.42
CA VAL A 190 -0.82 1.76 -12.77
C VAL A 190 -1.48 3.14 -12.67
N HIS A 191 -0.70 4.20 -12.86
CA HIS A 191 -1.17 5.58 -12.74
C HIS A 191 -1.00 6.32 -14.05
N LYS A 192 -2.01 7.09 -14.47
CA LYS A 192 -1.92 7.93 -15.67
C LYS A 192 -1.64 9.37 -15.26
N LEU A 193 -0.48 9.88 -15.66
CA LEU A 193 -0.07 11.27 -15.46
C LEU A 193 -0.92 12.22 -16.31
N GLU A 194 -0.90 13.50 -15.96
CA GLU A 194 -1.61 14.57 -16.66
C GLU A 194 -1.21 14.67 -18.14
N ASP A 195 0.07 14.44 -18.45
CA ASP A 195 0.58 14.43 -19.83
C ASP A 195 0.17 13.20 -20.65
N GLY A 196 -0.56 12.26 -20.03
CA GLY A 196 -1.03 11.04 -20.65
C GLY A 196 -0.09 9.84 -20.50
N THR A 197 1.10 10.03 -19.94
CA THR A 197 2.07 8.96 -19.64
C THR A 197 1.53 8.02 -18.57
N TYR A 198 1.80 6.72 -18.70
CA TYR A 198 1.48 5.75 -17.67
C TYR A 198 2.72 5.41 -16.83
N LEU A 199 2.59 5.56 -15.51
CA LEU A 199 3.53 5.03 -14.54
C LEU A 199 3.06 3.64 -14.10
N VAL A 200 3.95 2.66 -14.21
CA VAL A 200 3.70 1.27 -13.81
C VAL A 200 4.75 0.87 -12.78
N SER A 201 4.33 0.55 -11.56
CA SER A 201 5.24 0.48 -10.40
C SER A 201 5.44 -0.94 -9.84
N ARG A 202 4.50 -1.87 -10.06
CA ARG A 202 4.65 -3.28 -9.63
C ARG A 202 5.39 -4.09 -10.68
N TYR A 203 6.26 -4.99 -10.24
CA TYR A 203 7.03 -5.87 -11.12
C TYR A 203 6.17 -6.71 -12.07
N ALA A 204 5.06 -7.27 -11.57
CA ALA A 204 4.14 -8.08 -12.35
C ALA A 204 3.53 -7.27 -13.51
N ASP A 205 3.10 -6.05 -13.22
CA ASP A 205 2.49 -5.14 -14.19
C ASP A 205 3.50 -4.68 -15.23
N VAL A 206 4.71 -4.26 -14.81
CA VAL A 206 5.79 -3.92 -15.74
C VAL A 206 6.10 -5.10 -16.66
N SER A 207 6.25 -6.30 -16.10
CA SER A 207 6.57 -7.52 -16.86
C SER A 207 5.46 -7.93 -17.83
N HIS A 208 4.22 -7.58 -17.53
CA HIS A 208 3.06 -7.82 -18.39
C HIS A 208 2.99 -6.77 -19.51
N PHE A 209 2.92 -5.49 -19.16
CA PHE A 209 2.69 -4.40 -20.11
C PHE A 209 3.89 -4.19 -21.05
N ALA A 210 5.14 -4.31 -20.57
CA ALA A 210 6.33 -4.12 -21.40
C ALA A 210 6.48 -5.14 -22.54
N LYS A 211 5.68 -6.22 -22.55
CA LYS A 211 5.68 -7.26 -23.59
C LYS A 211 4.53 -7.12 -24.58
N LEU A 212 3.65 -6.13 -24.42
CA LEU A 212 2.55 -5.93 -25.35
C LEU A 212 3.08 -5.52 -26.73
N PRO A 213 2.47 -5.98 -27.84
CA PRO A 213 2.93 -5.63 -29.19
C PRO A 213 2.89 -4.14 -29.53
N ILE A 214 2.14 -3.35 -28.75
CA ILE A 214 2.05 -1.89 -28.90
C ILE A 214 3.24 -1.15 -28.28
N MET A 215 4.01 -1.82 -27.42
CA MET A 215 5.19 -1.21 -26.82
C MET A 215 6.28 -1.08 -27.87
N SER A 216 6.81 0.13 -27.99
CA SER A 216 7.83 0.51 -28.96
C SER A 216 8.73 1.55 -28.31
N VAL A 217 10.00 1.58 -28.73
CA VAL A 217 10.94 2.62 -28.31
C VAL A 217 10.56 3.92 -29.02
N GLU A 218 10.25 4.96 -28.24
CA GLU A 218 9.79 6.25 -28.77
C GLU A 218 10.85 6.88 -29.71
N PRO A 219 10.49 7.29 -30.93
CA PRO A 219 11.42 7.97 -31.84
C PRO A 219 11.99 9.24 -31.21
N GLY A 220 13.33 9.37 -31.18
CA GLY A 220 14.01 10.56 -30.66
C GLY A 220 14.32 10.54 -29.15
N TRP A 221 13.99 9.46 -28.44
CA TRP A 221 14.35 9.29 -27.02
C TRP A 221 15.85 9.49 -26.74
N ALA A 222 16.70 9.13 -27.71
CA ALA A 222 18.15 9.21 -27.63
C ALA A 222 18.71 10.61 -27.92
N ASP A 223 17.95 11.48 -28.61
CA ASP A 223 18.38 12.86 -28.89
C ASP A 223 18.38 13.73 -27.62
N ALA A 224 17.77 13.24 -26.53
CA ALA A 224 17.70 13.88 -25.24
C ALA A 224 18.90 13.51 -24.34
N GLY A 225 20.09 14.04 -24.67
CA GLY A 225 21.21 14.16 -23.72
C GLY A 225 22.18 12.96 -23.65
N PRO A 226 22.75 12.63 -22.47
CA PRO A 226 23.87 11.68 -22.35
C PRO A 226 23.52 10.24 -22.75
N TRP A 227 22.24 9.94 -22.94
CA TRP A 227 21.74 8.63 -23.36
C TRP A 227 21.86 8.38 -24.88
N ALA A 228 22.25 9.38 -25.67
CA ALA A 228 22.49 9.23 -27.11
C ALA A 228 23.42 8.05 -27.43
N VAL A 229 24.39 7.76 -26.54
CA VAL A 229 25.32 6.63 -26.68
C VAL A 229 24.63 5.26 -26.74
N ALA A 230 23.39 5.17 -26.28
CA ALA A 230 22.61 3.94 -26.25
C ALA A 230 21.66 3.78 -27.44
N SER A 231 21.58 4.75 -28.36
CA SER A 231 20.68 4.72 -29.54
C SER A 231 20.89 3.48 -30.40
N ASP A 232 22.15 3.11 -30.63
CA ASP A 232 22.55 2.01 -31.53
C ASP A 232 22.69 0.68 -30.78
N THR A 233 22.16 0.60 -29.56
CA THR A 233 22.21 -0.60 -28.72
C THR A 233 20.85 -1.30 -28.68
N ALA A 234 20.81 -2.50 -28.12
CA ALA A 234 19.55 -3.22 -27.91
C ALA A 234 18.56 -2.43 -27.04
N LEU A 235 19.04 -1.54 -26.16
CA LEU A 235 18.17 -0.70 -25.32
C LEU A 235 17.34 0.29 -26.15
N GLY A 236 17.88 0.75 -27.28
CA GLY A 236 17.28 1.77 -28.14
C GLY A 236 16.50 1.26 -29.34
N SER A 237 16.32 -0.05 -29.44
CA SER A 237 15.86 -0.69 -30.66
C SER A 237 14.57 -1.48 -30.42
N ASP A 238 13.71 -1.54 -31.44
CA ASP A 238 12.57 -2.45 -31.48
C ASP A 238 12.86 -3.71 -32.30
N PRO A 239 12.06 -4.79 -32.15
CA PRO A 239 12.10 -5.92 -33.06
C PRO A 239 11.87 -5.50 -34.53
N PRO A 240 12.55 -6.12 -35.50
CA PRO A 240 13.45 -7.27 -35.36
C PRO A 240 14.90 -6.90 -35.00
N HIS A 241 15.28 -5.61 -35.07
CA HIS A 241 16.66 -5.19 -34.87
C HIS A 241 17.14 -5.49 -33.43
N HIS A 242 16.31 -5.18 -32.43
CA HIS A 242 16.51 -5.60 -31.03
C HIS A 242 16.79 -7.09 -30.90
N THR A 243 16.00 -7.93 -31.57
CA THR A 243 16.13 -9.39 -31.51
C THR A 243 17.49 -9.85 -32.04
N VAL A 244 17.98 -9.23 -33.11
CA VAL A 244 19.31 -9.53 -33.68
C VAL A 244 20.42 -9.15 -32.70
N LEU A 245 20.40 -7.92 -32.17
CA LEU A 245 21.40 -7.43 -31.21
C LEU A 245 21.42 -8.27 -29.94
N ARG A 246 20.24 -8.59 -29.38
CA ARG A 246 20.10 -9.43 -28.19
C ARG A 246 20.63 -10.85 -28.44
N ARG A 247 20.40 -11.43 -29.61
CA ARG A 247 20.93 -12.77 -29.95
C ARG A 247 22.46 -12.79 -29.97
N GLN A 248 23.10 -11.73 -30.44
CA GLN A 248 24.55 -11.63 -30.50
C GLN A 248 25.20 -11.49 -29.12
N THR A 249 24.52 -10.83 -28.18
CA THR A 249 25.01 -10.50 -26.83
C THR A 249 24.62 -11.54 -25.77
N ASN A 250 23.47 -12.21 -25.87
CA ASN A 250 22.98 -13.18 -24.88
C ASN A 250 23.97 -14.30 -24.54
N LYS A 251 24.86 -14.69 -25.47
CA LYS A 251 25.88 -15.73 -25.22
C LYS A 251 26.88 -15.36 -24.12
N TRP A 252 26.99 -14.08 -23.78
CA TRP A 252 27.84 -13.57 -22.71
C TRP A 252 27.11 -13.62 -21.35
N PHE A 253 25.77 -13.67 -21.34
CA PHE A 253 24.92 -13.63 -20.13
C PHE A 253 24.33 -15.00 -19.77
N THR A 254 25.09 -16.08 -19.95
CA THR A 254 24.62 -17.40 -19.50
C THR A 254 24.55 -17.45 -17.96
N PRO A 255 23.63 -18.24 -17.36
CA PRO A 255 23.52 -18.33 -15.89
C PRO A 255 24.86 -18.63 -15.21
N LYS A 256 25.65 -19.55 -15.78
CA LYS A 256 26.98 -19.90 -15.27
C LYS A 256 27.96 -18.72 -15.26
N LEU A 257 27.96 -17.89 -16.31
CA LEU A 257 28.82 -16.72 -16.37
C LEU A 257 28.36 -15.65 -15.37
N VAL A 258 27.05 -15.37 -15.35
CA VAL A 258 26.44 -14.42 -14.41
C VAL A 258 26.73 -14.80 -12.96
N ASP A 259 26.59 -16.08 -12.59
CA ASP A 259 26.93 -16.56 -11.24
C ASP A 259 28.41 -16.33 -10.89
N GLY A 260 29.30 -16.50 -11.87
CA GLY A 260 30.72 -16.20 -11.71
C GLY A 260 30.97 -14.72 -11.47
N TRP A 261 30.25 -13.84 -12.18
CA TRP A 261 30.37 -12.39 -12.02
C TRP A 261 29.82 -11.95 -10.66
N VAL A 262 28.66 -12.46 -10.24
CA VAL A 262 28.09 -12.19 -8.91
C VAL A 262 29.06 -12.58 -7.81
N ARG A 263 29.70 -13.75 -7.93
CA ARG A 263 30.73 -14.18 -6.97
C ARG A 263 31.92 -13.22 -6.95
N THR A 264 32.44 -12.87 -8.12
CA THR A 264 33.58 -11.95 -8.26
C THR A 264 33.27 -10.59 -7.63
N THR A 265 32.12 -10.01 -7.96
CA THR A 265 31.69 -8.73 -7.38
C THR A 265 31.51 -8.83 -5.87
N ARG A 266 30.92 -9.93 -5.37
CA ARG A 266 30.75 -10.16 -3.93
C ARG A 266 32.08 -10.24 -3.20
N GLU A 267 33.05 -10.98 -3.74
CA GLU A 267 34.40 -11.09 -3.18
C GLU A 267 35.07 -9.72 -3.13
N LEU A 268 35.05 -8.96 -4.23
CA LEU A 268 35.63 -7.61 -4.29
C LEU A 268 34.99 -6.65 -3.27
N VAL A 269 33.66 -6.64 -3.17
CA VAL A 269 32.96 -5.80 -2.19
C VAL A 269 33.25 -6.27 -0.76
N GLY A 270 33.33 -7.58 -0.54
CA GLY A 270 33.70 -8.16 0.75
C GLY A 270 35.09 -7.74 1.20
N ASP A 271 36.10 -7.94 0.35
CA ASP A 271 37.49 -7.55 0.61
C ASP A 271 37.62 -6.05 0.90
N LEU A 272 36.86 -5.22 0.18
CA LEU A 272 36.82 -3.78 0.42
C LEU A 272 36.21 -3.45 1.78
N LEU A 273 35.08 -4.07 2.13
CA LEU A 273 34.40 -3.84 3.42
C LEU A 273 35.20 -4.37 4.61
N ASP A 274 35.88 -5.51 4.46
CA ASP A 274 36.75 -6.08 5.49
C ASP A 274 37.95 -5.17 5.80
N GLY A 275 38.34 -4.32 4.84
CA GLY A 275 39.36 -3.29 5.01
C GLY A 275 38.86 -1.97 5.64
N VAL A 276 37.56 -1.83 5.92
CA VAL A 276 36.99 -0.61 6.52
C VAL A 276 36.92 -0.74 8.04
N GLU A 277 37.56 0.18 8.74
CA GLU A 277 37.50 0.25 10.21
C GLU A 277 36.19 0.87 10.71
N ALA A 278 35.77 0.49 11.92
CA ALA A 278 34.58 1.06 12.54
C ALA A 278 34.73 2.58 12.72
N GLY A 279 33.79 3.34 12.15
CA GLY A 279 33.80 4.80 12.17
C GLY A 279 34.62 5.46 11.04
N GLN A 280 35.27 4.67 10.19
CA GLN A 280 35.93 5.18 8.99
C GLN A 280 34.90 5.68 7.97
N VAL A 281 35.13 6.87 7.43
CA VAL A 281 34.34 7.43 6.33
C VAL A 281 34.96 7.00 5.00
N ILE A 282 34.13 6.47 4.09
CA ILE A 282 34.55 5.99 2.77
C ILE A 282 33.73 6.66 1.66
N GLU A 283 34.28 6.72 0.44
CA GLU A 283 33.56 7.17 -0.76
C GLU A 283 32.75 6.02 -1.35
N ALA A 284 31.65 5.66 -0.67
CA ALA A 284 30.87 4.44 -0.97
C ALA A 284 30.47 4.31 -2.45
N ARG A 285 30.17 5.42 -3.14
CA ARG A 285 29.87 5.39 -4.58
C ARG A 285 31.06 4.88 -5.39
N ARG A 286 32.26 5.40 -5.13
CA ARG A 286 33.45 4.99 -5.86
C ARG A 286 33.85 3.57 -5.44
N ASP A 287 33.98 3.37 -4.14
CA ASP A 287 34.65 2.20 -3.59
C ASP A 287 33.74 0.96 -3.62
N LEU A 288 32.44 1.08 -3.34
CA LEU A 288 31.54 -0.07 -3.28
C LEU A 288 30.72 -0.30 -4.56
N ALA A 289 30.58 0.71 -5.42
CA ALA A 289 29.81 0.59 -6.66
C ALA A 289 30.67 0.66 -7.93
N VAL A 290 31.43 1.75 -8.14
CA VAL A 290 32.16 1.96 -9.39
C VAL A 290 33.33 0.98 -9.54
N VAL A 291 34.22 0.88 -8.55
CA VAL A 291 35.42 0.04 -8.63
C VAL A 291 35.07 -1.45 -8.77
N PRO A 292 34.19 -2.06 -7.95
CA PRO A 292 33.85 -3.47 -8.09
C PRO A 292 33.19 -3.78 -9.43
N THR A 293 32.35 -2.87 -9.94
CA THR A 293 31.72 -3.02 -11.26
C THR A 293 32.76 -2.97 -12.38
N HIS A 294 33.69 -2.01 -12.35
CA HIS A 294 34.77 -1.88 -13.33
C HIS A 294 35.64 -3.13 -13.35
N VAL A 295 36.14 -3.56 -12.19
CA VAL A 295 37.00 -4.75 -12.08
C VAL A 295 36.25 -6.01 -12.52
N THR A 296 34.97 -6.15 -12.13
CA THR A 296 34.14 -7.26 -12.60
C THR A 296 34.06 -7.25 -14.12
N MET A 297 33.74 -6.12 -14.75
CA MET A 297 33.64 -6.00 -16.21
C MET A 297 34.97 -6.23 -16.92
N ALA A 298 36.08 -5.72 -16.38
CA ALA A 298 37.41 -6.02 -16.90
C ALA A 298 37.68 -7.53 -16.91
N ARG A 299 37.39 -8.22 -15.80
CA ARG A 299 37.52 -9.69 -15.70
C ARG A 299 36.59 -10.43 -16.67
N VAL A 300 35.32 -10.00 -16.79
CA VAL A 300 34.35 -10.57 -17.74
C VAL A 300 34.86 -10.47 -19.17
N LEU A 301 35.36 -9.29 -19.53
CA LEU A 301 35.83 -8.98 -20.88
C LEU A 301 37.28 -9.41 -21.14
N GLN A 302 37.96 -9.96 -20.12
CA GLN A 302 39.38 -10.31 -20.15
C GLN A 302 40.29 -9.12 -20.52
N LEU A 303 39.96 -7.96 -19.96
CA LEU A 303 40.71 -6.72 -20.10
C LEU A 303 41.55 -6.48 -18.83
N PRO A 304 42.62 -5.67 -18.92
CA PRO A 304 43.34 -5.17 -17.74
C PRO A 304 42.40 -4.45 -16.77
N GLU A 305 42.71 -4.53 -15.47
CA GLU A 305 41.89 -3.94 -14.39
C GLU A 305 42.23 -2.47 -14.12
N ASP A 306 43.38 -1.99 -14.60
CA ASP A 306 43.98 -0.67 -14.37
C ASP A 306 43.56 0.42 -15.39
#